data_AF-A0A2J7VED1-F1
#
_entry.id   AF-A0A2J7VED1-F1
#
_cell.length_a   1.000
_cell.length_b   1.000
_cell.length_c   1.000
_cell.angle_alpha   90.00
_cell.angle_beta   90.00
_cell.angle_gamma   90.00
#
_symmetry.space_group_name_H-M   'P 1'
#
loop_
_entity.id
_entity.type
_entity.pdbx_description
1 polymer ?
#
loop_
_entity_poly.entity_id
_entity_poly.type
_entity_poly.pdbx_seq_one_letter_code
_entity_poly.pdbx_strand_id
1 'polypeptide(L)'
;MATEGRRDDPSMKDADEVARALGADPDRGLTSQEASRRFSENGANELRTAPRTPMWGRVLSQFQDPLIYLLLAAIAIALVAWAIEGFTGWPVDAIVIASIVRSCCSTGC
;
A
#
# COMPACT_ATOMS: atom_id res chain seq x y z
N MET A 1 16.12 15.04 10.01
CA MET A 1 16.46 13.96 10.95
C MET A 1 17.13 12.80 10.19
N ALA A 2 18.35 12.97 9.66
CA ALA A 2 19.04 11.94 8.86
C ALA A 2 20.57 11.96 9.05
N THR A 3 21.04 12.18 10.29
CA THR A 3 22.47 12.26 10.58
C THR A 3 22.80 11.60 11.93
N GLU A 4 22.54 10.30 12.06
CA GLU A 4 23.03 9.52 13.21
C GLU A 4 23.55 8.11 12.82
N GLY A 5 23.83 7.88 11.53
CA GLY A 5 24.23 6.55 11.02
C GLY A 5 25.62 6.42 10.38
N ARG A 6 26.36 7.52 10.14
CA ARG A 6 27.62 7.48 9.36
C ARG A 6 28.83 6.85 10.08
N ARG A 7 28.74 6.55 11.38
CA ARG A 7 29.94 6.29 12.20
C ARG A 7 30.26 4.81 12.46
N ASP A 8 29.42 3.88 12.01
CA ASP A 8 29.69 2.45 12.17
C ASP A 8 29.11 1.62 11.01
N ASP A 9 29.45 2.01 9.77
CA ASP A 9 29.03 1.29 8.57
C ASP A 9 29.91 0.03 8.39
N PRO A 10 29.37 -1.20 8.50
CA PRO A 10 30.16 -2.44 8.36
C PRO A 10 30.77 -2.60 6.97
N SER A 11 30.19 -1.94 5.96
CA SER A 11 30.68 -1.94 4.58
C SER A 11 32.02 -1.23 4.39
N MET A 12 32.45 -0.42 5.37
CA MET A 12 33.71 0.31 5.34
C MET A 12 34.81 -0.38 6.16
N LYS A 13 34.50 -1.51 6.80
CA LYS A 13 35.44 -2.28 7.65
C LYS A 13 35.96 -3.50 6.92
N ASP A 14 37.11 -4.00 7.37
CA ASP A 14 37.66 -5.24 6.87
C ASP A 14 36.79 -6.44 7.26
N ALA A 15 36.72 -7.45 6.38
CA ALA A 15 35.87 -8.63 6.59
C ALA A 15 36.21 -9.37 7.89
N ASP A 16 37.49 -9.47 8.26
CA ASP A 16 37.93 -10.12 9.49
C ASP A 16 37.53 -9.33 10.73
N GLU A 17 37.54 -7.99 10.63
CA GLU A 17 37.08 -7.12 11.71
C GLU A 17 35.58 -7.28 11.96
N VAL A 18 34.78 -7.30 10.90
CA VAL A 18 33.33 -7.52 10.97
C VAL A 18 33.01 -8.94 11.46
N ALA A 19 33.73 -9.95 10.98
CA ALA A 19 33.56 -11.34 11.40
C ALA A 19 33.85 -11.51 12.90
N ARG A 20 34.94 -10.91 13.41
CA ARG A 20 35.24 -10.89 14.85
C ARG A 20 34.17 -10.17 15.65
N ALA A 21 33.72 -8.99 15.19
CA ALA A 21 32.67 -8.23 15.87
C ALA A 21 31.34 -9.00 15.95
N LEU A 22 31.00 -9.77 14.90
CA LEU A 22 29.80 -10.61 14.83
C LEU A 22 30.00 -12.01 15.40
N GLY A 23 31.20 -12.36 15.87
CA GLY A 23 31.55 -13.71 16.35
C GLY A 23 31.32 -14.81 15.31
N ALA A 24 31.50 -14.49 14.03
CA ALA A 24 31.36 -15.43 12.92
C ALA A 24 32.75 -15.88 12.43
N ASP A 25 32.85 -17.14 12.01
CA ASP A 25 34.03 -17.65 11.32
C ASP A 25 33.86 -17.41 9.81
N PRO A 26 34.78 -16.69 9.13
CA PRO A 26 34.66 -16.41 7.71
C PRO A 26 34.83 -17.65 6.81
N ASP A 27 35.57 -18.67 7.26
CA ASP A 27 35.81 -19.90 6.50
C ASP A 27 34.75 -20.97 6.78
N ARG A 28 34.28 -21.05 8.03
CA ARG A 28 33.36 -22.12 8.49
C ARG A 28 31.93 -21.65 8.75
N GLY A 29 31.69 -20.35 8.78
CA GLY A 29 30.40 -19.76 9.10
C GLY A 29 30.02 -19.90 10.58
N LEU A 30 28.74 -19.70 10.87
CA LEU A 30 28.18 -19.88 12.22
C LEU A 30 27.92 -21.37 12.50
N THR A 31 28.08 -21.78 13.76
CA THR A 31 27.65 -23.11 14.19
C THR A 31 26.12 -23.20 14.19
N SER A 32 25.58 -24.41 13.99
CA SER A 32 24.13 -24.64 14.01
C SER A 32 23.47 -24.21 15.32
N GLN A 33 24.17 -24.38 16.44
CA GLN A 33 23.71 -23.95 17.76
C GLN A 33 23.64 -22.42 17.87
N GLU A 34 24.65 -21.71 17.39
CA GLU A 34 24.67 -20.25 17.41
C GLU A 34 23.64 -19.65 16.43
N ALA A 35 23.50 -20.24 15.25
CA ALA A 35 22.48 -19.85 14.28
C ALA A 35 21.05 -20.03 14.86
N SER A 36 20.79 -21.15 15.55
CA SER A 36 19.49 -21.38 16.20
C SER A 36 19.25 -20.42 17.36
N ARG A 37 20.28 -20.08 18.15
CA ARG A 37 20.17 -19.08 19.23
C ARG A 37 19.78 -17.72 18.65
N ARG A 38 20.50 -17.27 17.62
CA ARG A 38 20.22 -15.98 16.95
C ARG A 38 18.86 -15.96 16.27
N PHE A 39 18.41 -17.07 15.70
CA PHE A 39 17.07 -17.18 15.12
C PHE A 39 15.97 -17.03 16.18
N SER A 40 16.15 -17.63 17.36
CA SER A 40 15.21 -17.48 18.48
C SER A 40 15.18 -16.05 19.04
N GLU A 41 16.32 -15.35 19.06
CA GLU A 41 16.43 -13.99 19.59
C GLU A 41 15.96 -12.92 18.61
N ASN A 42 16.30 -13.04 17.32
CA ASN A 42 16.03 -12.02 16.31
C ASN A 42 14.76 -12.31 15.48
N GLY A 43 14.26 -13.54 15.54
CA GLY A 43 13.16 -14.00 14.70
C GLY A 43 13.59 -14.26 13.25
N ALA A 44 12.60 -14.60 12.42
CA ALA A 44 12.82 -14.80 11.00
C ALA A 44 13.26 -13.49 10.33
N ASN A 45 14.28 -13.54 9.47
CA ASN A 45 14.72 -12.42 8.66
C ASN A 45 13.75 -12.18 7.49
N GLU A 46 12.50 -11.87 7.82
CA GLU A 46 11.44 -11.57 6.87
C GLU A 46 11.04 -10.11 7.00
N LEU A 47 11.02 -9.42 5.87
CA LEU A 47 10.50 -8.06 5.79
C LEU A 47 9.00 -8.12 6.12
N ARG A 48 8.60 -7.38 7.16
CA ARG A 48 7.18 -7.22 7.51
C ARG A 48 6.44 -6.65 6.31
N THR A 49 5.71 -7.50 5.60
CA THR A 49 4.86 -7.08 4.50
C THR A 49 3.78 -6.18 5.08
N ALA A 50 3.73 -4.93 4.62
CA ALA A 50 2.66 -4.01 5.00
C ALA A 50 1.31 -4.70 4.69
N PRO A 51 0.36 -4.70 5.63
CA PRO A 51 -0.93 -5.36 5.40
C PRO A 51 -1.53 -4.82 4.12
N ARG A 52 -1.85 -5.73 3.20
CA ARG A 52 -2.43 -5.40 1.89
C ARG A 52 -3.67 -4.57 2.15
N THR A 53 -3.66 -3.30 1.77
CA THR A 53 -4.84 -2.45 1.93
C THR A 53 -5.97 -3.10 1.14
N PRO A 54 -7.06 -3.51 1.79
CA PRO A 54 -8.13 -4.21 1.10
C PRO A 54 -8.80 -3.26 0.10
N MET A 55 -9.29 -3.81 -1.02
CA MET A 55 -9.84 -3.02 -2.14
C MET A 55 -10.96 -2.07 -1.71
N TRP A 56 -11.78 -2.45 -0.73
CA TRP A 56 -12.81 -1.56 -0.14
C TRP A 56 -12.22 -0.33 0.55
N GLY A 57 -11.01 -0.41 1.10
CA GLY A 57 -10.30 0.71 1.71
C GLY A 57 -9.87 1.76 0.69
N ARG A 58 -9.51 1.33 -0.54
CA ARG A 58 -9.23 2.27 -1.64
C ARG A 58 -10.48 3.00 -2.10
N VAL A 59 -11.59 2.28 -2.25
CA VAL A 59 -12.88 2.89 -2.62
C VAL A 59 -13.28 3.94 -1.58
N LEU A 60 -13.21 3.63 -0.28
CA LEU A 60 -13.51 4.59 0.78
C LEU A 60 -12.53 5.78 0.81
N SER A 61 -11.26 5.58 0.50
CA SER A 61 -10.30 6.69 0.42
C SER A 61 -10.63 7.65 -0.72
N GLN A 62 -11.20 7.14 -1.82
CA GLN A 62 -11.61 7.98 -2.94
C GLN A 62 -12.84 8.82 -2.59
N PHE A 63 -13.77 8.30 -1.78
CA PHE A 63 -14.91 9.08 -1.26
C PHE A 63 -14.51 10.33 -0.42
N GLN A 64 -13.26 10.44 0.03
CA GLN A 64 -12.76 11.64 0.73
C GLN A 64 -12.31 12.77 -0.22
N ASP A 65 -12.33 12.55 -1.53
CA ASP A 65 -11.98 13.57 -2.51
C ASP A 65 -13.15 14.56 -2.71
N PRO A 66 -12.95 15.88 -2.56
CA PRO A 66 -13.95 16.90 -2.86
C PRO A 66 -14.62 16.74 -4.24
N LEU A 67 -13.88 16.18 -5.21
CA LEU A 67 -14.40 15.91 -6.55
C LEU A 67 -15.55 14.90 -6.53
N ILE A 68 -15.49 13.86 -5.69
CA ILE A 68 -16.54 12.84 -5.61
C ILE A 68 -17.84 13.41 -5.04
N TYR A 69 -17.76 14.31 -4.06
CA TYR A 69 -18.94 15.00 -3.56
C TYR A 69 -19.63 15.83 -4.66
N LEU A 70 -18.85 16.44 -5.56
CA LEU A 70 -19.39 17.18 -6.71
C LEU A 70 -20.07 16.24 -7.71
N LEU A 71 -19.49 15.07 -8.01
CA LEU A 71 -20.14 14.07 -8.87
C LEU A 71 -21.42 13.52 -8.24
N LEU A 72 -21.42 13.22 -6.93
CA LEU A 72 -22.61 12.75 -6.21
C LEU A 72 -23.71 13.83 -6.19
N ALA A 73 -23.36 15.10 -6.02
CA ALA A 73 -24.30 16.20 -6.11
C ALA A 73 -24.90 16.32 -7.53
N ALA A 74 -24.09 16.17 -8.58
CA ALA A 74 -24.58 16.16 -9.96
C ALA A 74 -25.56 15.00 -10.22
N ILE A 75 -25.27 13.80 -9.73
CA ILE A 75 -26.18 12.64 -9.78
C ILE A 75 -27.49 12.94 -9.06
N ALA A 76 -27.41 13.50 -7.84
CA ALA A 76 -28.59 13.82 -7.05
C ALA A 76 -29.48 14.87 -7.75
N ILE A 77 -28.88 15.92 -8.30
CA ILE A 77 -29.62 16.96 -9.04
C ILE A 77 -30.29 16.37 -10.29
N ALA A 78 -29.59 15.52 -11.05
CA ALA A 78 -30.15 14.86 -12.23
C ALA A 78 -31.33 13.94 -11.87
N LEU A 79 -31.22 13.17 -10.78
CA LEU A 79 -32.30 12.30 -10.29
C LEU A 79 -33.52 13.10 -9.81
N VAL A 80 -33.28 14.22 -9.11
CA VAL A 80 -34.34 15.10 -8.62
C VAL A 80 -35.04 15.78 -9.80
N ALA A 81 -34.29 16.33 -10.76
CA ALA A 81 -34.86 16.94 -11.97
C ALA A 81 -35.74 15.93 -12.73
N TRP A 82 -35.25 14.72 -12.93
CA TRP A 82 -36.00 13.65 -13.60
C TRP A 82 -37.27 13.23 -12.85
N ALA A 83 -37.22 13.20 -11.51
CA ALA A 83 -38.39 12.89 -10.69
C ALA A 83 -39.48 13.99 -10.78
N ILE A 84 -39.08 15.26 -10.90
CA ILE A 84 -40.01 16.40 -11.04
C ILE A 84 -40.63 16.45 -12.44
N GLU A 85 -39.88 16.06 -13.47
CA GLU A 85 -40.31 16.01 -14.88
C GLU A 85 -41.22 14.80 -15.22
N GLY A 86 -41.60 14.01 -14.21
CA GLY A 86 -42.60 12.94 -14.35
C GLY A 86 -42.15 11.75 -15.19
N PHE A 87 -40.85 11.42 -15.21
CA PHE A 87 -40.29 10.28 -15.97
C PHE A 87 -40.51 10.39 -17.50
N THR A 88 -40.64 11.60 -18.06
CA THR A 88 -40.72 11.77 -19.51
C THR A 88 -39.33 11.74 -20.15
N GLY A 89 -38.83 10.54 -20.47
CA GLY A 89 -37.62 10.34 -21.25
C GLY A 89 -36.72 9.20 -20.78
N TRP A 90 -35.81 8.77 -21.65
CA TRP A 90 -34.81 7.73 -21.37
C TRP A 90 -33.78 8.25 -20.33
N PRO A 91 -33.35 7.46 -19.33
CA PRO A 91 -32.45 7.90 -18.27
C PRO A 91 -30.99 7.96 -18.78
N VAL A 92 -30.74 8.82 -19.77
CA VAL A 92 -29.45 8.99 -20.45
C VAL A 92 -28.37 9.41 -19.45
N ASP A 93 -28.68 10.31 -18.52
CA ASP A 93 -27.74 10.77 -17.50
C ASP A 93 -27.25 9.65 -16.57
N ALA A 94 -28.15 8.77 -16.12
CA ALA A 94 -27.80 7.63 -15.28
C ALA A 94 -26.90 6.61 -16.01
N ILE A 95 -27.16 6.38 -17.31
CA ILE A 95 -26.38 5.47 -18.15
C ILE A 95 -24.99 6.04 -18.42
N VAL A 96 -24.88 7.35 -18.67
CA VAL A 96 -23.60 8.03 -18.89
C VAL A 96 -22.73 7.91 -17.64
N ILE A 97 -23.26 8.19 -16.45
CA ILE A 97 -22.52 8.10 -15.18
C ILE A 97 -22.10 6.64 -14.88
N ALA A 98 -23.00 5.67 -15.09
CA ALA A 98 -22.68 4.26 -14.93
C ALA A 98 -21.59 3.78 -15.90
N SER A 99 -21.57 4.30 -17.13
CA SER A 99 -20.56 3.96 -18.15
C SER A 99 -19.16 4.46 -17.77
N ILE A 100 -19.06 5.68 -17.23
CA ILE A 100 -17.80 6.27 -16.76
C ILE A 100 -17.23 5.46 -15.59
N VAL A 101 -18.06 5.12 -14.60
CA VAL A 101 -17.64 4.31 -13.44
C VAL A 101 -17.16 2.92 -13.86
N ARG A 102 -17.88 2.26 -14.77
CA ARG A 102 -17.50 0.93 -15.28
C ARG A 102 -16.18 0.96 -16.05
N SER A 103 -15.98 1.98 -16.89
CA SER A 103 -14.75 2.15 -17.66
C SER A 103 -13.52 2.39 -16.75
N CYS A 104 -13.69 3.17 -15.68
CA CYS A 104 -12.63 3.41 -14.70
C CYS A 104 -12.27 2.16 -13.91
N CYS A 105 -13.25 1.32 -13.56
CA CYS A 105 -13.02 0.03 -12.88
C CYS A 105 -12.37 -1.03 -13.79
N SER A 106 -12.56 -0.94 -15.11
CA SER A 106 -12.08 -1.94 -16.08
C SER A 106 -10.65 -1.71 -16.58
N THR A 107 -10.13 -0.47 -16.50
CA THR A 107 -8.90 -0.10 -17.22
C THR A 107 -7.71 0.16 -16.30
N GLY A 108 -7.85 -0.01 -14.97
CA GLY A 108 -6.76 0.28 -14.05
C GLY A 108 -6.92 -0.32 -12.66
N CYS A 109 -6.72 -1.63 -12.54
CA CYS A 109 -6.26 -2.30 -11.33
C CYS A 109 -5.28 -3.41 -11.70
#